data_AF-A0A117N309-F1
#
_entry.id   AF-A0A117N309-F1
#
_cell.length_a   1.000
_cell.length_b   1.000
_cell.length_c   1.000
_cell.angle_alpha   90.00
_cell.angle_beta   90.00
_cell.angle_gamma   90.00
#
_symmetry.space_group_name_H-M   'P 1'
#
loop_
_entity.id
_entity.type
_entity.pdbx_description
1 polymer ?
#
loop_
_entity_poly.entity_id
_entity_poly.type
_entity_poly.pdbx_seq_one_letter_code
_entity_poly.pdbx_strand_id
1 'polypeptide(L)'
;MDIAWTNVCKMDRLNVSSSDAGPPSSNQWSMIADPCLRALSEEIHCLSPALILFATSAFRAEIKKLLAEHGFLKSRTLGDGHTAIFRSANGGNAITTRHPGYWRRMRLARDEQIVAAAVLNLLKRQVKNG
;
A
#
# COMPACT_ATOMS: atom_id res chain seq x y z
N MET A 1 -3.91 -1.36 19.33
CA MET A 1 -3.49 -1.64 17.94
C MET A 1 -2.95 -0.34 17.42
N ASP A 2 -1.64 -0.28 17.24
CA ASP A 2 -0.98 0.95 16.86
C ASP A 2 -0.92 1.04 15.34
N ILE A 3 -1.24 2.21 14.80
CA ILE A 3 -1.30 2.46 13.36
C ILE A 3 -0.25 3.51 13.04
N ALA A 4 0.62 3.20 12.08
CA ALA A 4 1.52 4.15 11.47
C ALA A 4 1.03 4.50 10.07
N TRP A 5 1.13 5.77 9.70
CA TRP A 5 0.83 6.27 8.36
C TRP A 5 2.05 6.95 7.78
N THR A 6 2.37 6.61 6.53
CA THR A 6 3.52 7.13 5.81
C THR A 6 3.22 7.15 4.32
N ASN A 7 3.94 7.99 3.58
CA ASN A 7 3.81 8.12 2.14
C ASN A 7 4.88 7.34 1.40
N VAL A 8 4.56 6.84 0.21
CA VAL A 8 5.56 6.21 -0.69
C VAL A 8 6.57 7.25 -1.17
N CYS A 9 6.11 8.42 -1.58
CA CYS A 9 6.98 9.55 -1.92
C CYS A 9 7.32 10.33 -0.66
N LYS A 10 8.61 10.52 -0.39
CA LYS A 10 9.12 11.25 0.79
C LYS A 10 9.41 12.72 0.51
N MET A 11 9.39 13.10 -0.77
CA MET A 11 9.74 14.43 -1.23
C MET A 11 8.47 15.22 -1.53
N ASP A 12 8.39 16.44 -1.01
CA ASP A 12 7.37 17.40 -1.38
C ASP A 12 7.66 17.98 -2.77
N ARG A 13 6.60 18.22 -3.53
CA ARG A 13 6.71 18.92 -4.81
C ARG A 13 6.66 20.43 -4.55
N LEU A 14 7.79 21.10 -4.70
CA LEU A 14 7.86 22.55 -4.64
C LEU A 14 6.99 23.16 -5.75
N ASN A 15 6.24 24.23 -5.42
CA ASN A 15 5.42 25.03 -6.35
C ASN A 15 4.21 24.32 -6.98
N VAL A 16 3.62 23.33 -6.30
CA VAL A 16 2.36 22.70 -6.73
C VAL A 16 1.26 23.06 -5.73
N SER A 17 0.10 23.51 -6.22
CA SER A 17 -1.06 23.74 -5.36
C SER A 17 -1.43 22.43 -4.66
N SER A 18 -1.88 22.48 -3.40
CA SER A 18 -2.28 21.27 -2.65
C SER A 18 -3.39 20.47 -3.34
N SER A 19 -4.19 21.12 -4.20
CA SER A 19 -5.19 20.51 -5.07
C SER A 19 -4.63 19.77 -6.29
N ASP A 20 -3.39 20.07 -6.71
CA ASP A 20 -2.70 19.43 -7.84
C ASP A 20 -1.59 18.47 -7.39
N ALA A 21 -1.47 18.22 -6.08
CA ALA A 21 -0.48 17.33 -5.47
C ALA A 21 -0.82 15.85 -5.71
N GLY A 22 -0.97 15.46 -6.99
CA GLY A 22 -0.97 14.07 -7.40
C GLY A 22 0.43 13.44 -7.23
N PRO A 23 0.52 12.11 -7.38
CA PRO A 23 1.81 11.42 -7.38
C PRO A 23 2.78 12.07 -8.39
N PRO A 24 4.11 12.00 -8.17
CA PRO A 24 5.08 12.45 -9.16
C PRO A 24 4.84 11.78 -10.50
N SER A 25 5.08 12.50 -11.60
CA SER A 25 5.03 11.92 -12.94
C SER A 25 6.08 10.82 -13.08
N SER A 26 5.97 9.93 -14.08
CA SER A 26 6.94 8.85 -14.28
C SER A 26 8.39 9.35 -14.38
N ASN A 27 8.62 10.51 -15.02
CA ASN A 27 9.95 11.12 -15.15
C ASN A 27 10.45 11.69 -13.82
N GLN A 28 9.56 12.28 -13.02
CA GLN A 28 9.95 12.76 -11.68
C GLN A 28 10.24 11.58 -10.76
N TRP A 29 9.41 10.54 -10.83
CA TRP A 29 9.55 9.33 -10.05
C TRP A 29 10.87 8.63 -10.35
N SER A 30 11.27 8.46 -11.62
CA SER A 30 12.56 7.82 -11.94
C SER A 30 13.78 8.53 -11.33
N MET A 31 13.69 9.83 -11.05
CA MET A 31 14.76 10.59 -10.39
C MET A 31 14.80 10.40 -8.87
N ILE A 32 13.66 10.07 -8.24
CA ILE A 32 13.52 10.05 -6.77
C ILE A 32 13.06 8.71 -6.19
N ALA A 33 12.79 7.72 -7.04
CA ALA A 33 12.24 6.43 -6.65
C ALA A 33 13.16 5.71 -5.66
N ASP A 34 14.45 5.63 -5.98
CA ASP A 34 15.44 4.90 -5.18
C ASP A 34 15.50 5.37 -3.72
N PRO A 35 15.72 6.67 -3.40
CA PRO A 35 15.72 7.12 -2.01
C PRO A 35 14.35 6.96 -1.34
N CYS A 36 13.25 7.15 -2.08
CA CYS A 36 11.90 6.96 -1.52
C CYS A 36 11.60 5.51 -1.15
N LEU A 37 11.92 4.57 -2.03
CA LEU A 37 11.73 3.13 -1.82
C LEU A 37 12.67 2.59 -0.75
N ARG A 38 13.89 3.10 -0.65
CA ARG A 38 14.83 2.75 0.43
C ARG A 38 14.29 3.18 1.79
N ALA A 39 13.88 4.43 1.94
CA ALA A 39 13.30 4.93 3.18
C ALA A 39 12.04 4.13 3.58
N LEU A 40 11.16 3.83 2.61
CA LEU A 40 9.98 2.99 2.85
C LEU A 40 10.35 1.55 3.25
N SER A 41 11.40 0.99 2.67
CA SER A 41 11.92 -0.34 3.04
C SER A 41 12.41 -0.36 4.49
N GLU A 42 13.14 0.67 4.89
CA GLU A 42 13.63 0.85 6.27
C GLU A 42 12.46 1.01 7.26
N GLU A 43 11.43 1.80 6.92
CA GLU A 43 10.22 1.92 7.74
C GLU A 43 9.53 0.56 7.95
N ILE A 44 9.36 -0.23 6.88
CA ILE A 44 8.76 -1.57 6.98
C ILE A 44 9.61 -2.49 7.87
N HIS A 45 10.94 -2.44 7.71
CA HIS A 45 11.85 -3.24 8.51
C HIS A 45 11.80 -2.86 9.99
N CYS A 46 11.89 -1.56 10.30
CA CYS A 46 11.92 -1.05 11.67
C CYS A 46 10.58 -1.24 12.40
N LEU A 47 9.45 -1.03 11.72
CA LEU A 47 8.13 -1.19 12.32
C LEU A 47 7.69 -2.66 12.39
N SER A 48 8.26 -3.53 11.55
CA SER A 48 7.90 -4.94 11.41
C SER A 48 6.37 -5.19 11.46
N PRO A 49 5.57 -4.51 10.62
CA PRO A 49 4.12 -4.50 10.76
C PRO A 49 3.51 -5.86 10.46
N ALA A 50 2.54 -6.28 11.27
CA ALA A 50 1.79 -7.51 11.04
C ALA A 50 0.89 -7.42 9.79
N LEU A 51 0.46 -6.21 9.43
CA LEU A 51 -0.35 -5.90 8.25
C LEU A 51 0.10 -4.57 7.61
N ILE A 52 0.34 -4.59 6.31
CA ILE A 52 0.66 -3.39 5.51
C ILE A 52 -0.51 -3.08 4.55
N LEU A 53 -0.91 -1.82 4.44
CA LEU A 53 -1.89 -1.37 3.45
C LEU A 53 -1.26 -0.32 2.52
N PHE A 54 -1.03 -0.69 1.26
CA PHE A 54 -0.64 0.23 0.20
C PHE A 54 -1.87 0.72 -0.55
N ALA A 55 -2.30 1.94 -0.24
CA ALA A 55 -3.40 2.63 -0.92
C ALA A 55 -2.86 3.55 -2.02
N THR A 56 -2.59 3.01 -3.21
CA THR A 56 -2.01 3.79 -4.32
C THR A 56 -2.53 3.36 -5.69
N SER A 57 -2.72 4.33 -6.57
CA SER A 57 -2.97 4.08 -8.00
C SER A 57 -1.68 4.10 -8.84
N ALA A 58 -0.59 4.64 -8.28
CA ALA A 58 0.72 4.77 -8.92
C ALA A 58 1.75 3.78 -8.33
N PHE A 59 2.89 3.60 -9.01
CA PHE A 59 4.07 2.85 -8.51
C PHE A 59 3.79 1.38 -8.12
N ARG A 60 2.77 0.77 -8.73
CA ARG A 60 2.30 -0.57 -8.34
C ARG A 60 3.34 -1.66 -8.64
N ALA A 61 4.19 -1.47 -9.65
CA ALA A 61 5.22 -2.44 -10.00
C ALA A 61 6.35 -2.42 -8.97
N GLU A 62 6.76 -1.22 -8.58
CA GLU A 62 7.79 -0.94 -7.58
C GLU A 62 7.34 -1.43 -6.20
N ILE A 63 6.09 -1.18 -5.80
CA ILE A 63 5.55 -1.69 -4.53
C ILE A 63 5.48 -3.22 -4.54
N LYS A 64 5.12 -3.85 -5.66
CA LYS A 64 5.16 -5.32 -5.77
C LYS A 64 6.58 -5.85 -5.62
N LYS A 65 7.56 -5.18 -6.22
CA LYS A 65 8.99 -5.54 -6.10
C LYS A 65 9.45 -5.40 -4.65
N LEU A 66 9.16 -4.27 -4.02
CA LEU A 66 9.46 -4.02 -2.60
C LEU A 66 8.83 -5.09 -1.70
N LEU A 67 7.55 -5.41 -1.90
CA LEU A 67 6.88 -6.48 -1.16
C LEU A 67 7.58 -7.83 -1.34
N ALA A 68 7.99 -8.17 -2.57
CA ALA A 68 8.71 -9.41 -2.86
C ALA A 68 10.09 -9.46 -2.17
N GLU A 69 10.81 -8.33 -2.12
CA GLU A 69 12.09 -8.20 -1.39
C GLU A 69 11.92 -8.44 0.11
N HIS A 70 10.76 -8.09 0.67
CA HIS A 70 10.37 -8.39 2.06
C HIS A 70 9.69 -9.76 2.23
N GLY A 71 9.74 -10.62 1.21
CA GLY A 71 9.22 -11.99 1.26
C GLY A 71 7.70 -12.10 1.17
N PHE A 72 7.00 -11.02 0.80
CA PHE A 72 5.56 -11.05 0.56
C PHE A 72 5.27 -11.51 -0.88
N LEU A 73 4.57 -12.64 -1.01
CA LEU A 73 4.12 -13.17 -2.29
C LEU A 73 2.64 -12.92 -2.49
N LYS A 74 2.25 -12.62 -3.73
CA LYS A 74 0.85 -12.39 -4.07
C LYS A 74 0.05 -13.68 -3.87
N SER A 75 -0.97 -13.62 -3.02
CA SER A 75 -1.87 -14.75 -2.77
C SER A 75 -3.10 -14.70 -3.68
N ARG A 76 -3.78 -13.56 -3.78
CA ARG A 76 -4.97 -13.40 -4.65
C ARG A 76 -5.27 -11.94 -5.00
N THR A 77 -6.01 -11.74 -6.08
CA THR A 77 -6.69 -10.48 -6.39
C THR A 77 -8.15 -10.59 -5.96
N LEU A 78 -8.74 -9.52 -5.43
CA LEU A 78 -10.16 -9.46 -5.13
C LEU A 78 -10.97 -9.11 -6.39
N GLY A 79 -12.30 -9.28 -6.29
CA GLY A 79 -13.21 -9.10 -7.42
C GLY A 79 -13.34 -7.66 -7.95
N ASP A 80 -12.70 -6.68 -7.30
CA ASP A 80 -12.62 -5.30 -7.78
C ASP A 80 -11.52 -5.12 -8.85
N GLY A 81 -10.67 -6.12 -9.08
CA GLY A 81 -9.56 -6.10 -10.05
C GLY A 81 -8.38 -5.22 -9.62
N HIS A 82 -8.47 -4.55 -8.47
CA HIS A 82 -7.46 -3.60 -8.01
C HIS A 82 -6.91 -3.97 -6.65
N THR A 83 -7.71 -4.54 -5.77
CA THR A 83 -7.25 -4.97 -4.45
C THR A 83 -6.57 -6.32 -4.57
N ALA A 84 -5.34 -6.44 -4.07
CA ALA A 84 -4.60 -7.68 -4.02
C ALA A 84 -4.05 -7.93 -2.62
N ILE A 85 -4.09 -9.20 -2.21
CA ILE A 85 -3.58 -9.67 -0.93
C ILE A 85 -2.26 -10.40 -1.17
N PHE A 86 -1.28 -10.08 -0.35
CA PHE A 86 0.04 -10.68 -0.30
C PHE A 86 0.27 -11.28 1.09
N ARG A 87 1.09 -12.33 1.15
CA ARG A 87 1.44 -13.02 2.39
C ARG A 87 2.91 -13.35 2.41
N SER A 88 3.52 -13.24 3.58
CA SER A 88 4.88 -13.71 3.83
C SER A 88 4.87 -15.04 4.59
N ALA A 89 5.97 -15.78 4.50
CA ALA A 89 6.11 -17.08 5.17
C ALA A 89 6.03 -16.98 6.71
N ASN A 90 6.40 -15.82 7.27
CA ASN A 90 6.34 -15.54 8.71
C ASN A 90 4.95 -15.06 9.19
N GLY A 91 3.89 -15.15 8.36
CA GLY A 91 2.52 -14.82 8.76
C GLY A 91 2.14 -13.34 8.64
N GLY A 92 3.05 -12.49 8.15
CA GLY A 92 2.75 -11.11 7.76
C GLY A 92 1.80 -11.04 6.57
N ASN A 93 1.00 -9.98 6.54
CA ASN A 93 0.08 -9.72 5.44
C ASN A 93 0.31 -8.34 4.81
N ALA A 94 0.09 -8.23 3.50
CA ALA A 94 0.02 -6.93 2.85
C ALA A 94 -1.17 -6.85 1.90
N ILE A 95 -1.77 -5.67 1.78
CA ILE A 95 -2.84 -5.36 0.85
C ILE A 95 -2.37 -4.21 -0.04
N THR A 96 -2.52 -4.34 -1.35
CA THR A 96 -2.44 -3.19 -2.27
C THR A 96 -3.84 -2.88 -2.79
N THR A 97 -4.26 -1.63 -2.81
CA THR A 97 -5.56 -1.17 -3.34
C THR A 97 -5.42 0.21 -4.00
N ARG A 98 -6.48 0.72 -4.62
CA ARG A 98 -6.49 2.08 -5.20
C ARG A 98 -6.39 3.12 -4.09
N HIS A 99 -5.78 4.26 -4.38
CA HIS A 99 -5.81 5.40 -3.47
C HIS A 99 -7.26 5.88 -3.27
N PRO A 100 -7.69 6.23 -2.03
CA PRO A 100 -9.05 6.66 -1.72
C PRO A 100 -9.57 7.81 -2.59
N GLY A 101 -8.69 8.73 -2.99
CA GLY A 101 -9.03 9.82 -3.92
C GLY A 101 -9.55 9.36 -5.30
N TYR A 102 -9.32 8.11 -5.71
CA TYR A 102 -9.83 7.55 -6.97
C TYR A 102 -10.99 6.57 -6.77
N TRP A 103 -11.47 6.39 -5.54
CA TRP A 103 -12.71 5.66 -5.31
C TRP A 103 -13.84 6.54 -5.85
N ARG A 104 -14.36 6.20 -7.04
CA ARG A 104 -15.37 7.02 -7.73
C ARG A 104 -16.56 7.24 -6.78
N ARG A 105 -17.19 8.42 -6.79
CA ARG A 105 -18.31 8.77 -5.88
C ARG A 105 -19.43 7.71 -5.82
N MET A 106 -19.72 7.01 -6.93
CA MET A 106 -20.72 5.93 -6.97
C MET A 106 -20.20 4.53 -6.58
N ARG A 107 -18.89 4.35 -6.40
CA ARG A 107 -18.22 3.10 -5.99
C ARG A 107 -17.52 3.16 -4.64
N LEU A 108 -17.43 4.35 -4.01
CA LEU A 108 -16.83 4.58 -2.69
C LEU A 108 -17.24 3.50 -1.69
N ALA A 109 -18.54 3.29 -1.50
CA ALA A 109 -19.07 2.30 -0.56
C ALA A 109 -18.58 0.88 -0.88
N ARG A 110 -18.44 0.50 -2.15
CA ARG A 110 -18.03 -0.85 -2.54
C ARG A 110 -16.53 -1.07 -2.38
N ASP A 111 -15.71 -0.15 -2.87
CA ASP A 111 -14.25 -0.28 -2.79
C ASP A 111 -13.79 -0.21 -1.31
N GLU A 112 -14.37 0.70 -0.52
CA GLU A 112 -14.14 0.81 0.92
C GLU A 112 -14.56 -0.47 1.66
N GLN A 113 -15.77 -0.99 1.40
CA GLN A 113 -16.24 -2.23 2.02
C GLN A 113 -15.35 -3.41 1.68
N ILE A 114 -14.86 -3.51 0.44
CA ILE A 114 -13.96 -4.60 0.03
C ILE A 114 -12.63 -4.53 0.79
N VAL A 115 -12.03 -3.34 0.87
CA VAL A 115 -10.76 -3.13 1.58
C VAL A 115 -10.94 -3.36 3.09
N ALA A 116 -11.97 -2.76 3.69
CA ALA A 116 -12.30 -2.93 5.11
C ALA A 116 -12.56 -4.40 5.46
N ALA A 117 -13.35 -5.11 4.66
CA ALA A 117 -13.59 -6.53 4.85
C ALA A 117 -12.31 -7.35 4.71
N ALA A 118 -11.42 -7.02 3.77
CA ALA A 118 -10.13 -7.69 3.64
C ALA A 118 -9.25 -7.48 4.88
N VAL A 119 -9.10 -6.23 5.34
CA VAL A 119 -8.35 -5.87 6.55
C VAL A 119 -8.91 -6.62 7.76
N LEU A 120 -10.22 -6.51 8.02
CA LEU A 120 -10.86 -7.17 9.16
C LEU A 120 -10.67 -8.68 9.15
N ASN A 121 -10.78 -9.32 7.98
CA ASN A 121 -10.59 -10.76 7.86
C ASN A 121 -9.15 -11.20 8.15
N LEU A 122 -8.16 -10.39 7.78
CA LEU A 122 -6.75 -10.69 8.05
C LEU A 122 -6.43 -10.49 9.53
N LEU A 123 -6.89 -9.39 10.13
CA LEU A 123 -6.71 -9.13 11.57
C LEU A 123 -7.37 -10.23 12.43
N LYS A 124 -8.59 -10.65 12.10
CA LYS A 124 -9.28 -11.76 12.79
C LYS A 124 -8.51 -13.08 12.72
N ARG A 125 -7.77 -13.33 11.63
CA ARG A 125 -6.94 -14.54 11.49
C ARG A 125 -5.66 -14.45 12.31
N GLN A 126 -5.05 -13.27 12.40
CA GLN A 126 -3.86 -13.08 13.22
C GLN A 126 -4.16 -13.26 14.71
N VAL A 127 -5.30 -12.76 15.20
CA VAL A 127 -5.73 -12.99 16.60
C VAL A 127 -6.00 -14.47 16.92
N LYS A 128 -6.35 -15.30 15.93
CA LYS A 128 -6.62 -16.73 16.15
C LYS A 128 -5.35 -17.60 16.14
N ASN A 129 -4.24 -17.08 15.63
CA ASN A 129 -3.01 -17.83 15.38
C ASN A 129 -1.84 -17.40 16.29
N GLY A 130 -2.03 -16.38 17.14
CA GLY A 130 -1.08 -15.94 18.17
C GLY A 130 -1.65 -16.22 19.55
#